data_AF-A0A6B3IK71-F1
#
_entry.id   AF-A0A6B3IK71-F1
#
_cell.length_a   1.000
_cell.length_b   1.000
_cell.length_c   1.000
_cell.angle_alpha   90.00
_cell.angle_beta   90.00
_cell.angle_gamma   90.00
#
_symmetry.space_group_name_H-M   'P 1'
#
loop_
_entity.id
_entity.type
_entity.pdbx_description
1 polymer ?
#
loop_
_entity_poly.entity_id
_entity_poly.type
_entity_poly.pdbx_seq_one_letter_code
_entity_poly.pdbx_strand_id
1 'polypeptide(L)' 'DATGAEISRALVEAVRSAALHTIENALVLDLLTDAEGRTAGVSLHVMGEGQHDGVGAVRAPSVVLATGGMGQV' A
#
# COMPACT_ATOMS: atom_id res chain seq x y z
N ASP A 1 -10.15 5.84 19.22
CA ASP A 1 -10.21 5.69 20.69
C ASP A 1 -8.91 5.02 21.15
N ALA A 2 -8.69 4.81 22.45
CA ALA A 2 -7.47 4.18 22.96
C ALA A 2 -7.36 2.70 22.54
N THR A 3 -8.49 1.98 22.45
CA THR A 3 -8.54 0.56 22.07
C THR A 3 -8.07 0.34 20.63
N GLY A 4 -8.55 1.14 19.68
CA GLY A 4 -8.17 1.02 18.27
C GLY A 4 -6.70 1.33 18.02
N ALA A 5 -6.13 2.27 18.77
CA ALA A 5 -4.70 2.58 18.71
C ALA A 5 -3.84 1.39 19.18
N GLU A 6 -4.23 0.75 20.28
CA GLU A 6 -3.48 -0.39 20.84
C GLU A 6 -3.57 -1.64 19.95
N ILE A 7 -4.74 -1.92 19.37
CA ILE A 7 -4.89 -3.00 18.39
C ILE A 7 -4.01 -2.75 17.16
N SER A 8 -4.03 -1.53 16.62
CA SER A 8 -3.22 -1.17 15.45
C SER A 8 -1.72 -1.32 15.73
N ARG A 9 -1.28 -0.87 16.92
CA ARG A 9 0.11 -1.00 17.36
C ARG A 9 0.55 -2.47 17.40
N ALA A 10 -0.26 -3.33 18.03
CA ALA A 10 0.04 -4.77 18.14
C ALA A 10 0.09 -5.47 16.77
N LEU A 11 -0.82 -5.12 15.85
CA LEU A 11 -0.83 -5.67 14.50
C LEU A 11 0.40 -5.23 13.67
N VAL A 12 0.80 -3.96 13.76
CA VAL A 12 2.01 -3.46 13.09
C VAL A 12 3.26 -4.16 13.62
N GLU A 13 3.34 -4.39 14.93
CA GLU A 13 4.43 -5.14 15.56
C GLU A 13 4.51 -6.60 15.07
N ALA A 14 3.35 -7.26 14.93
CA ALA A 14 3.28 -8.61 14.38
C ALA A 14 3.74 -8.66 12.91
N VAL A 15 3.33 -7.70 12.07
CA VAL A 15 3.75 -7.59 10.67
C VAL A 15 5.26 -7.42 10.55
N ARG A 16 5.85 -6.54 11.37
CA ARG A 16 7.32 -6.33 11.42
C ARG A 16 8.05 -7.59 11.82
N SER A 17 7.54 -8.31 12.82
CA SER A 17 8.11 -9.58 13.29
C SER A 17 8.04 -10.69 12.24
N ALA A 18 7.02 -10.66 11.38
CA ALA A 18 6.86 -11.61 10.28
C ALA A 18 7.76 -11.32 9.06
N ALA A 19 8.53 -10.22 9.08
CA ALA A 19 9.46 -9.82 8.01
C ALA A 19 8.85 -9.77 6.60
N LEU A 20 7.58 -9.33 6.51
CA LEU A 20 6.93 -9.08 5.22
C LEU A 20 7.64 -7.93 4.47
N HIS A 21 7.71 -8.02 3.15
CA HIS A 21 8.24 -6.92 2.35
C HIS A 21 7.27 -5.73 2.38
N THR A 22 7.72 -4.61 2.93
CA THR A 22 6.95 -3.37 3.01
C THR A 22 7.60 -2.28 2.20
N ILE A 23 6.77 -1.51 1.48
CA ILE A 23 7.17 -0.27 0.83
C ILE A 23 6.47 0.85 1.60
N GLU A 24 7.23 1.57 2.42
CA GLU A 24 6.71 2.71 3.18
C GLU A 24 6.72 3.98 2.32
N ASN A 25 5.94 4.98 2.72
CA ASN A 25 5.82 6.26 2.02
C ASN A 25 5.41 6.13 0.54
N ALA A 26 4.68 5.08 0.20
CA ALA A 26 4.14 4.83 -1.14
C ALA A 26 2.67 5.26 -1.23
N LEU A 27 2.35 6.06 -2.25
CA LEU A 27 0.99 6.38 -2.65
C LEU A 27 0.60 5.56 -3.88
N VAL A 28 -0.44 4.73 -3.76
CA VAL A 28 -1.01 4.01 -4.92
C VAL A 28 -1.75 5.02 -5.81
N LEU A 29 -1.46 5.01 -7.10
CA LEU A 29 -2.04 5.93 -8.08
C LEU A 29 -3.17 5.27 -8.88
N ASP A 30 -2.92 4.07 -9.40
CA ASP A 30 -3.90 3.35 -10.23
C ASP A 30 -3.71 1.83 -10.16
N LEU A 31 -4.79 1.10 -10.46
CA LEU A 31 -4.75 -0.35 -10.69
C LEU A 31 -4.21 -0.64 -12.09
N LEU A 32 -3.33 -1.63 -12.18
CA LEU A 32 -2.93 -2.18 -13.47
C LEU A 32 -3.90 -3.31 -13.82
N THR A 33 -4.39 -3.32 -15.06
CA THR A 33 -5.21 -4.40 -15.59
C THR A 33 -4.54 -5.10 -16.75
N ASP A 34 -4.84 -6.39 -16.93
CA ASP A 34 -4.45 -7.13 -18.14
C ASP A 34 -5.42 -6.86 -19.31
N ALA A 35 -5.17 -7.52 -20.44
CA ALA A 35 -5.97 -7.34 -21.65
C ALA A 35 -7.44 -7.77 -21.49
N GLU A 36 -7.73 -8.63 -20.51
CA GLU A 36 -9.07 -9.11 -20.19
C GLU A 36 -9.74 -8.26 -19.09
N GLY A 37 -9.07 -7.20 -18.61
CA GLY A 37 -9.58 -6.30 -17.56
C GLY A 37 -9.43 -6.84 -16.14
N ARG A 38 -8.66 -7.92 -15.92
CA ARG A 38 -8.37 -8.46 -14.59
C ARG A 38 -7.23 -7.69 -13.93
N THR A 39 -7.20 -7.67 -12.60
CA THR A 39 -6.11 -7.05 -11.85
C THR A 39 -4.76 -7.69 -12.16
N ALA A 40 -3.77 -6.86 -12.48
CA ALA A 40 -2.40 -7.24 -12.78
C ALA A 40 -1.36 -6.52 -11.91
N GLY A 41 -1.80 -5.65 -10.99
CA GLY A 41 -0.92 -4.93 -10.07
C GLY A 41 -1.41 -3.52 -9.74
N VAL A 42 -0.46 -2.68 -9.32
CA VAL A 42 -0.67 -1.25 -9.04
C VAL A 42 0.48 -0.41 -9.58
N SER A 43 0.16 0.80 -10.02
CA SER A 43 1.13 1.88 -10.11
C SER A 43 1.17 2.63 -8.78
N LEU A 44 2.35 3.06 -8.37
CA LEU A 44 2.57 3.74 -7.10
C LEU A 44 3.63 4.81 -7.27
N HIS A 45 3.61 5.79 -6.40
CA HIS A 45 4.68 6.76 -6.23
C HIS A 45 5.27 6.64 -4.84
N VAL A 46 6.59 6.43 -4.73
CA VAL A 46 7.32 6.35 -3.47
C VAL A 46 7.96 7.69 -3.17
N MET A 47 7.57 8.30 -2.05
CA MET A 47 8.08 9.60 -1.59
C MET A 47 9.43 9.44 -0.88
N GLY A 48 10.44 10.22 -1.28
CA GLY A 48 11.76 10.30 -0.62
C GLY A 48 12.63 11.45 -1.15
N GLU A 49 13.57 11.95 -0.34
CA GLU A 49 14.50 13.00 -0.77
C GLU A 49 15.46 12.48 -1.86
N GLY A 50 15.52 13.14 -3.01
CA GLY A 50 16.56 12.92 -4.04
C GLY A 50 16.22 11.98 -5.20
N GLN A 51 14.99 11.47 -5.32
CA GLN A 51 14.56 10.73 -6.51
C GLN A 51 13.62 11.60 -7.36
N HIS A 52 14.08 11.99 -8.55
CA HIS A 52 13.20 12.52 -9.57
C HIS A 52 12.30 11.38 -10.05
N ASP A 53 11.00 11.52 -9.77
CA ASP A 53 9.90 10.70 -10.28
C ASP A 53 9.83 9.26 -9.74
N GLY A 54 9.73 9.08 -8.41
CA GLY A 54 9.56 7.78 -7.71
C GLY A 54 8.33 6.93 -8.08
N VAL A 55 7.78 7.08 -9.29
CA VAL A 55 6.70 6.30 -9.86
C VAL A 55 7.21 4.93 -10.31
N GLY A 56 6.59 3.86 -9.82
CA GLY A 56 6.90 2.48 -10.17
C GLY A 56 5.64 1.63 -10.33
N ALA A 57 5.85 0.33 -10.56
CA ALA A 57 4.77 -0.65 -10.67
C ALA A 57 5.09 -1.89 -9.82
N VAL A 58 4.12 -2.33 -9.04
CA VAL A 58 4.14 -3.67 -8.43
C VAL A 58 3.19 -4.55 -9.23
N ARG A 59 3.72 -5.61 -9.85
CA ARG A 59 2.91 -6.62 -10.54
C ARG A 59 2.47 -7.71 -9.57
N ALA A 60 1.19 -8.01 -9.56
CA ALA A 60 0.62 -9.07 -8.75
C ALA A 60 -0.65 -9.63 -9.42
N PRO A 61 -0.92 -10.94 -9.32
CA PRO A 61 -2.14 -11.53 -9.87
C PRO A 61 -3.40 -11.14 -9.10
N SER A 62 -3.27 -10.56 -7.92
CA SER A 62 -4.38 -10.08 -7.08
C SER A 62 -3.91 -8.92 -6.23
N VAL A 63 -4.81 -7.96 -6.00
CA VAL A 63 -4.56 -6.76 -5.17
C VAL A 63 -5.69 -6.63 -4.17
N VAL A 64 -5.33 -6.35 -2.91
CA VAL A 64 -6.27 -6.00 -1.84
C VAL A 64 -6.04 -4.54 -1.46
N LEU A 65 -7.06 -3.70 -1.61
CA LEU A 65 -7.03 -2.30 -1.17
C LEU A 65 -7.67 -2.20 0.22
N ALA A 66 -6.85 -1.87 1.21
CA ALA A 66 -7.28 -1.67 2.60
C ALA A 66 -6.97 -0.24 3.07
N THR A 67 -7.35 0.76 2.26
CA THR A 67 -6.91 2.16 2.36
C THR A 67 -7.62 2.99 3.43
N GLY A 68 -8.55 2.40 4.20
CA GLY A 68 -9.40 3.13 5.14
C GLY A 68 -10.54 3.91 4.45
N GLY A 69 -11.27 4.71 5.22
CA GLY A 69 -12.42 5.51 4.75
C GLY A 69 -12.08 7.00 4.54
N MET A 70 -12.83 7.67 3.68
CA MET A 70 -12.67 9.11 3.35
C MET A 70 -13.48 10.02 4.28
N GLY A 71 -13.43 9.81 5.60
CA GLY A 71 -14.25 10.58 6.56
C GLY A 71 -13.80 12.02 6.80
N GLN A 72 -12.87 12.54 6.00
CA GLN A 72 -12.28 13.89 6.11
C GLN A 72 -12.50 14.72 4.84
N VAL A 73 -13.30 14.22 3.89
CA VAL A 73 -13.70 14.92 2.66
C VAL A 73 -15.09 15.51 2.84
#